data_AF-A0A391N9L0-F1
#
_entry.id   AF-A0A391N9L0-F1
#
_cell.length_a   1.000
_cell.length_b   1.000
_cell.length_c   1.000
_cell.angle_alpha   90.00
_cell.angle_beta   90.00
_cell.angle_gamma   90.00
#
_symmetry.space_group_name_H-M   'P 1'
#
loop_
_entity.id
_entity.type
_entity.pdbx_description
1 polymer ?
#
loop_
_entity_poly.entity_id
_entity_poly.type
_entity_poly.pdbx_seq_one_letter_code
_entity_poly.pdbx_strand_id
1 'polypeptide(L)'
;MKTSALLLALLLACALPATANIRQAPEPELRDLMQRTVAEADSFQDRFDAEVWLVDMSGRLKRYVPDAEERLSILRLVHREASKAGLKPELVLALIHAESLFDRFAISSVGAQGMMQVMPFWKAELGRPQDNLTDNATNLRYGCTILSYYLKKENGDINRALARYNGSLGKNRYPAKVIGFWQDFWYVKP
;
A
#
# COMPACT_ATOMS: atom_id res chain seq x y z
N MET A 1 -73.00 -29.19 17.82
CA MET A 1 -71.96 -29.80 16.97
C MET A 1 -71.37 -28.71 16.08
N LYS A 2 -70.04 -28.77 15.91
CA LYS A 2 -69.14 -27.92 15.07
C LYS A 2 -68.32 -26.87 15.85
N THR A 3 -67.24 -27.41 16.40
CA THR A 3 -65.92 -26.83 16.64
C THR A 3 -65.38 -26.05 15.43
N SER A 4 -64.56 -25.01 15.68
CA SER A 4 -63.37 -24.57 14.90
C SER A 4 -63.13 -23.07 15.12
N ALA A 5 -61.93 -22.51 15.21
CA ALA A 5 -60.59 -22.95 15.60
C ALA A 5 -59.84 -21.63 15.79
N LEU A 6 -59.26 -21.40 16.97
CA LEU A 6 -58.43 -20.23 17.27
C LEU A 6 -57.11 -20.36 16.48
N LEU A 7 -56.83 -19.45 15.55
CA LEU A 7 -55.50 -19.32 14.96
C LEU A 7 -54.79 -18.14 15.65
N LEU A 8 -53.91 -18.50 16.59
CA LEU A 8 -52.97 -17.59 17.23
C LEU A 8 -51.78 -17.39 16.28
N ALA A 9 -51.71 -16.24 15.61
CA ALA A 9 -50.56 -15.87 14.79
C ALA A 9 -49.40 -15.45 15.71
N LEU A 10 -48.41 -16.33 15.85
CA LEU A 10 -47.16 -16.06 16.56
C LEU A 10 -46.27 -15.16 15.67
N LEU A 11 -46.24 -13.86 15.94
CA LEU A 11 -45.28 -12.94 15.34
C LEU A 11 -43.89 -13.18 15.96
N LEU A 12 -43.07 -13.98 15.29
CA LEU A 12 -41.63 -14.03 15.56
C LEU A 12 -41.01 -12.71 15.10
N ALA A 13 -40.70 -11.82 16.05
CA ALA A 13 -39.84 -10.68 15.81
C ALA A 13 -38.39 -11.18 15.66
N CYS A 14 -37.94 -11.39 14.42
CA CYS A 14 -36.52 -11.54 14.11
C CYS A 14 -35.80 -10.22 14.40
N ALA A 15 -35.20 -10.10 15.59
CA ALA A 15 -34.23 -9.05 15.89
C ALA A 15 -32.96 -9.33 15.06
N LEU A 16 -32.81 -8.64 13.93
CA LEU A 16 -31.56 -8.60 13.21
C LEU A 16 -30.52 -7.86 14.09
N PRO A 17 -29.34 -8.43 14.36
CA PRO A 17 -28.27 -7.66 14.97
C PRO A 17 -27.83 -6.61 13.95
N ALA A 18 -28.10 -5.34 14.25
CA ALA A 18 -27.48 -4.22 13.58
C ALA A 18 -25.97 -4.33 13.80
N THR A 19 -25.21 -4.71 12.78
CA THR A 19 -23.76 -4.63 12.80
C THR A 19 -23.36 -3.16 12.71
N ALA A 20 -23.38 -2.48 13.85
CA ALA A 20 -22.71 -1.21 14.01
C ALA A 20 -21.22 -1.44 13.71
N ASN A 21 -20.70 -0.75 12.69
CA ASN A 21 -19.29 -0.74 12.35
C ASN A 21 -18.56 0.11 13.41
N ILE A 22 -18.41 -0.45 14.61
CA ILE A 22 -17.57 0.11 15.66
C ILE A 22 -16.15 -0.03 15.13
N ARG A 23 -15.42 1.09 14.99
CA ARG A 23 -13.97 1.09 14.78
C ARG A 23 -13.35 0.32 15.95
N GLN A 24 -13.19 -0.99 15.80
CA GLN A 24 -12.57 -1.82 16.79
C GLN A 24 -11.15 -1.34 16.94
N ALA A 25 -10.83 -1.01 18.17
CA ALA A 25 -9.49 -0.71 18.60
C ALA A 25 -8.56 -1.87 18.17
N PRO A 26 -7.36 -1.60 17.60
CA PRO A 26 -6.47 -2.67 17.14
C PRO A 26 -6.16 -3.64 18.29
N GLU A 27 -5.99 -4.91 17.97
CA GLU A 27 -5.60 -5.94 18.95
C GLU A 27 -4.37 -5.50 19.75
N PRO A 28 -4.26 -5.80 21.06
CA PRO A 28 -3.17 -5.31 21.90
C PRO A 28 -1.77 -5.63 21.35
N GLU A 29 -1.60 -6.80 20.75
CA GLU A 29 -0.35 -7.23 20.11
C GLU A 29 0.02 -6.37 18.91
N LEU A 30 -0.95 -6.08 18.02
CA LEU A 30 -0.75 -5.19 16.89
C LEU A 30 -0.37 -3.77 17.34
N ARG A 31 -0.95 -3.29 18.45
CA ARG A 31 -0.59 -1.97 19.01
C ARG A 31 0.84 -1.91 19.50
N ASP A 32 1.31 -2.92 20.24
CA ASP A 32 2.68 -2.96 20.74
C ASP A 32 3.69 -2.99 19.59
N LEU A 33 3.44 -3.83 18.59
CA LEU A 33 4.25 -3.90 17.38
C LEU A 33 4.29 -2.56 16.63
N MET A 34 3.16 -1.85 16.56
CA MET A 34 3.10 -0.51 15.99
C MET A 34 3.91 0.51 16.78
N GLN A 35 3.79 0.52 18.12
CA GLN A 35 4.55 1.44 18.96
C GLN A 35 6.06 1.25 18.79
N ARG A 36 6.52 -0.01 18.71
CA ARG A 36 7.92 -0.33 18.40
C ARG A 36 8.32 0.15 16.99
N THR A 37 7.48 -0.10 15.99
CA THR A 37 7.73 0.32 14.60
C THR A 37 7.88 1.83 14.50
N VAL A 38 7.02 2.60 15.20
CA VAL A 38 7.08 4.06 15.23
C VAL A 38 8.34 4.55 15.95
N ALA A 39 8.72 3.93 17.06
CA ALA A 39 9.94 4.26 17.78
C ALA A 39 11.21 4.06 16.94
N GLU A 40 11.19 3.12 15.98
CA GLU A 40 12.30 2.87 15.05
C GLU A 40 12.22 3.68 13.74
N ALA A 41 11.17 4.47 13.52
CA ALA A 41 10.92 5.10 12.22
C ALA A 41 11.29 6.60 12.22
N ASP A 42 12.55 6.90 11.94
CA ASP A 42 13.10 8.28 11.90
C ASP A 42 12.48 9.20 10.82
N SER A 43 11.65 8.66 9.92
CA SER A 43 11.06 9.42 8.82
C SER A 43 9.77 10.17 9.19
N PHE A 44 9.10 9.80 10.28
CA PHE A 44 7.88 10.48 10.71
C PHE A 44 8.23 11.72 11.54
N GLN A 45 7.57 12.85 11.26
CA GLN A 45 7.78 14.09 12.03
C GLN A 45 7.00 14.07 13.35
N ASP A 46 5.80 13.47 13.34
CA ASP A 46 4.93 13.32 14.50
C ASP A 46 4.62 11.83 14.72
N ARG A 47 4.80 11.37 15.95
CA ARG A 47 4.51 10.00 16.37
C ARG A 47 3.02 9.66 16.22
N PHE A 48 2.12 10.59 16.49
CA PHE A 48 0.69 10.39 16.36
C PHE A 48 0.29 10.21 14.89
N ASP A 49 0.84 11.05 14.00
CA ASP A 49 0.63 10.90 12.55
C ASP A 49 1.15 9.55 12.05
N ALA A 50 2.30 9.11 12.57
CA ALA A 50 2.85 7.79 12.27
C ALA A 50 1.91 6.66 12.69
N GLU A 51 1.40 6.70 13.93
CA GLU A 51 0.47 5.70 14.45
C GLU A 51 -0.83 5.66 13.63
N VAL A 52 -1.43 6.82 13.34
CA VAL A 52 -2.66 6.92 12.53
C VAL A 52 -2.45 6.35 11.13
N TRP A 53 -1.37 6.77 10.46
CA TRP A 53 -1.06 6.31 9.11
C TRP A 53 -0.79 4.80 9.06
N LEU A 54 -0.01 4.28 10.02
CA LEU A 54 0.30 2.85 10.09
C LEU A 54 -0.93 2.00 10.39
N VAL A 55 -1.86 2.45 11.25
CA VAL A 55 -3.11 1.70 11.54
C VAL A 55 -3.91 1.58 10.25
N ASP A 56 -4.13 2.70 9.58
CA ASP A 56 -4.95 2.76 8.37
C ASP A 56 -4.32 1.92 7.25
N MET A 57 -3.06 2.19 6.91
CA MET A 57 -2.38 1.48 5.82
C MET A 57 -2.20 -0.02 6.11
N SER A 58 -1.95 -0.42 7.37
CA SER A 58 -1.87 -1.83 7.74
C SER A 58 -3.20 -2.55 7.54
N GLY A 59 -4.31 -1.89 7.91
CA GLY A 59 -5.66 -2.41 7.65
C GLY A 59 -5.94 -2.63 6.17
N ARG A 60 -5.58 -1.66 5.32
CA ARG A 60 -5.77 -1.73 3.86
C ARG A 60 -4.88 -2.80 3.21
N LEU A 61 -3.66 -2.98 3.72
CA LEU A 61 -2.68 -3.92 3.18
C LEU A 61 -2.95 -5.38 3.59
N LYS A 62 -3.76 -5.62 4.64
CA LYS A 62 -4.09 -6.95 5.20
C LYS A 62 -4.52 -7.99 4.16
N ARG A 63 -5.23 -7.58 3.10
CA ARG A 63 -5.64 -8.48 2.01
C ARG A 63 -4.47 -9.04 1.20
N TYR A 64 -3.40 -8.28 1.04
CA TYR A 64 -2.26 -8.63 0.18
C TYR A 64 -1.11 -9.23 0.99
N VAL A 65 -0.93 -8.76 2.22
CA VAL A 65 0.11 -9.22 3.14
C VAL A 65 -0.57 -9.61 4.45
N PRO A 66 -0.91 -10.91 4.67
CA PRO A 66 -1.66 -11.36 5.84
C PRO A 66 -0.88 -11.24 7.15
N ASP A 67 0.45 -11.33 7.11
CA ASP A 67 1.32 -11.22 8.27
C ASP A 67 1.45 -9.76 8.76
N ALA A 68 1.30 -9.53 10.06
CA ALA A 68 1.27 -8.19 10.63
C ALA A 68 2.64 -7.53 10.72
N GLU A 69 3.67 -8.31 11.05
CA GLU A 69 5.05 -7.83 11.13
C GLU A 69 5.57 -7.43 9.75
N GLU A 70 5.30 -8.26 8.74
CA GLU A 70 5.66 -7.98 7.36
C GLU A 70 4.96 -6.71 6.84
N ARG A 71 3.67 -6.52 7.12
CA ARG A 71 2.96 -5.28 6.78
C ARG A 71 3.63 -4.05 7.36
N LEU A 72 3.89 -4.04 8.66
CA LEU A 72 4.47 -2.87 9.33
C LEU A 72 5.91 -2.61 8.88
N SER A 73 6.68 -3.68 8.63
CA SER A 73 8.00 -3.59 8.02
C SER A 73 7.94 -2.93 6.64
N ILE A 74 7.07 -3.40 5.74
CA ILE A 74 6.86 -2.82 4.40
C ILE A 74 6.46 -1.35 4.51
N LEU A 75 5.46 -1.04 5.33
CA LEU A 75 4.94 0.33 5.47
C LEU A 75 6.00 1.30 5.99
N ARG A 76 6.81 0.88 6.98
CA ARG A 76 7.94 1.68 7.47
C ARG A 76 8.99 1.91 6.38
N LEU A 77 9.36 0.87 5.63
CA LEU A 77 10.33 1.00 4.52
C LEU A 77 9.78 1.93 3.42
N VAL A 78 8.50 1.78 3.05
CA VAL A 78 7.83 2.63 2.04
C VAL A 78 7.84 4.08 2.48
N HIS A 79 7.40 4.36 3.71
CA HIS A 79 7.37 5.72 4.23
C HIS A 79 8.77 6.35 4.22
N ARG A 80 9.78 5.62 4.69
CA ARG A 80 11.17 6.11 4.75
C ARG A 80 11.74 6.41 3.37
N GLU A 81 11.65 5.48 2.42
CA GLU A 81 12.26 5.67 1.09
C GLU A 81 11.46 6.66 0.23
N ALA A 82 10.13 6.70 0.38
CA ALA A 82 9.30 7.74 -0.24
C ALA A 82 9.68 9.14 0.27
N SER A 83 9.80 9.31 1.58
CA SER A 83 10.17 10.57 2.21
C SER A 83 11.54 11.06 1.75
N LYS A 84 12.55 10.18 1.72
CA LYS A 84 13.89 10.51 1.18
C LYS A 84 13.86 10.96 -0.28
N ALA A 85 12.97 10.38 -1.07
CA ALA A 85 12.82 10.69 -2.49
C ALA A 85 11.89 11.90 -2.76
N GLY A 86 11.28 12.49 -1.73
CA GLY A 86 10.29 13.57 -1.86
C GLY A 86 8.98 13.11 -2.49
N LEU A 87 8.61 11.85 -2.29
CA LEU A 87 7.39 11.23 -2.80
C LEU A 87 6.35 11.07 -1.69
N LYS A 88 5.08 11.07 -2.08
CA LYS A 88 3.99 10.68 -1.19
C LYS A 88 4.02 9.16 -0.96
N PRO A 89 4.07 8.65 0.28
CA PRO A 89 4.04 7.22 0.57
C PRO A 89 2.86 6.49 -0.09
N GLU A 90 1.70 7.13 -0.16
CA GLU A 90 0.47 6.58 -0.75
C GLU A 90 0.61 6.36 -2.26
N LEU A 91 1.33 7.25 -2.95
CA LEU A 91 1.64 7.08 -4.38
C LEU A 91 2.56 5.87 -4.59
N VAL A 92 3.53 5.67 -3.69
CA VAL A 92 4.43 4.51 -3.75
C VAL A 92 3.65 3.22 -3.49
N LEU A 93 2.72 3.19 -2.52
CA LEU A 93 1.82 2.05 -2.29
C LEU A 93 0.95 1.76 -3.51
N ALA A 94 0.41 2.79 -4.17
CA ALA A 94 -0.37 2.64 -5.39
C ALA A 94 0.44 2.05 -6.55
N LEU A 95 1.70 2.49 -6.69
CA LEU A 95 2.62 1.95 -7.68
C LEU A 95 2.94 0.47 -7.40
N ILE A 96 3.27 0.10 -6.16
CA ILE A 96 3.53 -1.29 -5.77
C ILE A 96 2.30 -2.18 -6.01
N HIS A 97 1.10 -1.67 -5.68
CA HIS A 97 -0.16 -2.35 -5.98
C HIS A 97 -0.28 -2.63 -7.49
N ALA A 98 0.04 -1.65 -8.34
CA ALA A 98 -0.02 -1.82 -9.79
C ALA A 98 1.03 -2.77 -10.37
N GLU A 99 2.21 -2.84 -9.75
CA GLU A 99 3.39 -3.55 -10.26
C GLU A 99 3.45 -5.01 -9.79
N SER A 100 3.27 -5.29 -8.51
CA SER A 100 3.52 -6.62 -7.95
C SER A 100 2.46 -7.14 -7.00
N LEU A 101 1.43 -6.35 -6.67
CA LEU A 101 0.51 -6.67 -5.58
C LEU A 101 1.25 -6.95 -4.25
N PHE A 102 2.33 -6.20 -4.00
CA PHE A 102 3.19 -6.32 -2.81
C PHE A 102 4.03 -7.61 -2.74
N ASP A 103 4.12 -8.38 -3.82
CA ASP A 103 5.05 -9.51 -3.90
C ASP A 103 6.50 -9.01 -4.04
N ARG A 104 7.34 -9.35 -3.05
CA ARG A 104 8.77 -9.02 -3.01
C ARG A 104 9.63 -9.86 -3.94
N PHE A 105 9.13 -11.02 -4.36
CA PHE A 105 9.83 -11.94 -5.25
C PHE A 105 9.30 -11.90 -6.69
N ALA A 106 8.40 -10.97 -7.00
CA ALA A 106 7.84 -10.83 -8.34
C ALA A 106 8.95 -10.61 -9.39
N ILE A 107 8.92 -11.42 -10.45
CA ILE A 107 9.79 -11.28 -11.62
C ILE A 107 8.90 -11.27 -12.87
N SER A 108 8.92 -10.18 -13.64
CA SER A 108 8.20 -10.12 -14.91
C SER A 108 8.91 -10.89 -16.02
N SER A 109 8.19 -11.16 -17.12
CA SER A 109 8.74 -11.84 -18.30
C SER A 109 9.91 -11.10 -18.96
N VAL A 110 10.01 -9.78 -18.76
CA VAL A 110 11.10 -8.94 -19.27
C VAL A 110 12.19 -8.68 -18.21
N GLY A 111 12.08 -9.29 -17.03
CA GLY A 111 13.11 -9.29 -16.00
C GLY A 111 13.04 -8.16 -14.97
N ALA A 112 11.93 -7.41 -14.90
CA ALA A 112 11.69 -6.47 -13.80
C ALA A 112 11.50 -7.22 -12.47
N GLN A 113 12.01 -6.69 -11.35
CA GLN A 113 12.13 -7.43 -10.08
C GLN A 113 11.52 -6.69 -8.88
N GLY A 114 10.94 -7.46 -7.96
CA GLY A 114 10.48 -7.03 -6.64
C GLY A 114 9.24 -6.14 -6.64
N MET A 115 8.97 -5.52 -5.48
CA MET A 115 7.71 -4.81 -5.21
C MET A 115 7.41 -3.67 -6.20
N MET A 116 8.42 -2.92 -6.59
CA MET A 116 8.30 -1.79 -7.51
C MET A 116 8.72 -2.14 -8.95
N GLN A 117 8.91 -3.43 -9.25
CA GLN A 117 9.30 -3.95 -10.57
C GLN A 117 10.47 -3.16 -11.19
N VAL A 118 11.59 -3.09 -10.46
CA VAL A 118 12.79 -2.38 -10.91
C VAL A 118 13.52 -3.21 -11.94
N MET A 119 13.88 -2.59 -13.07
CA MET A 119 14.69 -3.25 -14.11
C MET A 119 16.16 -3.38 -13.67
N PRO A 120 16.81 -4.56 -13.85
CA PRO A 120 18.19 -4.80 -13.41
C PRO A 120 19.24 -3.83 -13.94
N PHE A 121 19.04 -3.23 -15.12
CA PHE A 121 20.01 -2.27 -15.68
C PHE A 121 20.21 -1.05 -14.78
N TRP A 122 19.22 -0.66 -13.97
CA TRP A 122 19.34 0.46 -13.04
C TRP A 122 20.43 0.25 -11.99
N LYS A 123 20.85 -0.99 -11.73
CA LYS A 123 21.96 -1.28 -10.80
C LYS A 123 23.28 -0.63 -11.24
N ALA A 124 23.50 -0.49 -12.55
CA ALA A 124 24.68 0.18 -13.08
C ALA A 124 24.63 1.71 -12.89
N GLU A 125 23.42 2.27 -12.85
CA GLU A 125 23.18 3.72 -12.79
C GLU A 125 23.06 4.25 -11.36
N LEU A 126 22.47 3.48 -10.45
CA LEU A 126 22.02 3.96 -9.13
C LEU A 126 22.67 3.24 -7.94
N GLY A 127 23.35 2.12 -8.14
CA GLY A 127 23.94 1.39 -7.03
C GLY A 127 25.03 0.42 -7.48
N ARG A 128 24.90 -0.86 -7.13
CA ARG A 128 25.96 -1.85 -7.36
C ARG A 128 25.45 -3.07 -8.12
N PRO A 129 26.27 -3.71 -8.99
CA PRO A 129 25.86 -4.88 -9.75
C PRO A 129 25.29 -6.04 -8.91
N GLN A 130 25.79 -6.21 -7.68
CA GLN A 130 25.41 -7.25 -6.73
C GLN A 130 24.17 -6.92 -5.89
N ASP A 131 23.60 -5.71 -6.02
CA ASP A 131 22.39 -5.34 -5.28
C ASP A 131 21.25 -6.31 -5.61
N ASN A 132 20.55 -6.77 -4.56
CA ASN A 132 19.43 -7.69 -4.69
C ASN A 132 18.12 -6.90 -4.82
N LEU A 133 17.52 -6.88 -6.01
CA LEU A 133 16.26 -6.16 -6.24
C LEU A 133 15.02 -6.89 -5.69
N THR A 134 15.15 -8.07 -5.08
CA THR A 134 14.07 -8.75 -4.33
C THR A 134 14.14 -8.48 -2.82
N ASP A 135 15.18 -7.81 -2.33
CA ASP A 135 15.20 -7.24 -0.99
C ASP A 135 14.36 -5.96 -0.97
N ASN A 136 13.36 -5.91 -0.07
CA ASN A 136 12.43 -4.80 0.06
C ASN A 136 13.12 -3.45 0.24
N ALA A 137 14.14 -3.36 1.10
CA ALA A 137 14.80 -2.08 1.38
C ALA A 137 15.54 -1.57 0.13
N THR A 138 16.26 -2.46 -0.54
CA THR A 138 16.96 -2.17 -1.79
C THR A 138 15.96 -1.80 -2.89
N ASN A 139 14.92 -2.61 -3.11
CA ASN A 139 13.92 -2.39 -4.16
C ASN A 139 13.20 -1.05 -4.02
N LEU A 140 12.74 -0.72 -2.80
CA LEU A 140 12.06 0.54 -2.51
C LEU A 140 12.96 1.75 -2.72
N ARG A 141 14.23 1.66 -2.31
CA ARG A 141 15.22 2.74 -2.54
C ARG A 141 15.39 3.01 -4.04
N TYR A 142 15.56 1.97 -4.84
CA TYR A 142 15.68 2.10 -6.29
C TYR A 142 14.41 2.66 -6.92
N GLY A 143 13.25 2.03 -6.69
CA GLY A 143 12.00 2.45 -7.30
C GLY A 143 11.59 3.88 -6.92
N CYS A 144 11.75 4.27 -5.66
CA CYS A 144 11.49 5.65 -5.22
C CYS A 144 12.45 6.64 -5.89
N THR A 145 13.73 6.31 -6.00
CA THR A 145 14.72 7.16 -6.68
C THR A 145 14.38 7.34 -8.16
N ILE A 146 14.02 6.26 -8.85
CA ILE A 146 13.65 6.28 -10.29
C ILE A 146 12.37 7.09 -10.51
N LEU A 147 11.35 6.90 -9.67
CA LEU A 147 10.09 7.65 -9.80
C LEU A 147 10.32 9.15 -9.53
N SER A 148 11.10 9.50 -8.51
CA SER A 148 11.47 10.90 -8.22
C SER A 148 12.26 11.54 -9.37
N TYR A 149 13.19 10.79 -9.97
CA TYR A 149 13.90 11.24 -11.17
C TYR A 149 12.92 11.55 -12.32
N TYR A 150 11.96 10.67 -12.60
CA TYR A 150 11.00 10.90 -13.67
C TYR A 150 10.01 12.02 -13.37
N LEU A 151 9.60 12.22 -12.12
CA LEU A 151 8.80 13.38 -11.73
C LEU A 151 9.55 14.68 -11.99
N LYS A 152 10.83 14.76 -11.62
CA LYS A 152 11.67 15.93 -11.92
C LYS A 152 11.81 16.14 -13.43
N LYS A 153 12.06 15.07 -14.18
CA LYS A 153 12.22 15.11 -15.65
C LYS A 153 10.96 15.58 -16.37
N GLU A 154 9.79 15.26 -15.84
CA GLU A 154 8.49 15.65 -16.39
C GLU A 154 7.90 16.88 -15.70
N ASN A 155 8.71 17.70 -15.02
CA ASN A 155 8.29 18.95 -14.36
C ASN A 155 7.10 18.77 -13.40
N GLY A 156 7.06 17.65 -12.68
CA GLY A 156 5.99 17.32 -11.75
C GLY A 156 4.74 16.69 -12.39
N ASP A 157 4.69 16.48 -13.71
CA ASP A 157 3.60 15.75 -14.35
C ASP A 157 3.65 14.26 -13.97
N ILE A 158 2.80 13.89 -13.01
CA ILE A 158 2.71 12.54 -12.49
C ILE A 158 2.30 11.51 -13.54
N ASN A 159 1.41 11.86 -14.47
CA ASN A 159 0.96 10.92 -15.49
C ASN A 159 2.11 10.57 -16.44
N ARG A 160 2.87 11.59 -16.86
CA ARG A 160 4.03 11.39 -17.72
C ARG A 160 5.17 10.68 -16.99
N ALA A 161 5.39 10.99 -15.71
CA ALA A 161 6.39 10.31 -14.89
C ALA A 161 6.08 8.81 -14.73
N LEU A 162 4.83 8.45 -14.42
CA LEU A 162 4.37 7.06 -14.34
C LEU A 162 4.48 6.35 -15.69
N ALA A 163 4.13 7.02 -16.79
CA ALA A 163 4.29 6.46 -18.13
C ALA A 163 5.76 6.17 -18.45
N ARG A 164 6.70 7.03 -18.02
CA ARG A 164 8.14 6.76 -18.17
C ARG A 164 8.64 5.63 -17.29
N TYR A 165 8.18 5.60 -16.03
CA TYR A 165 8.57 4.56 -15.08
C TYR A 165 8.30 3.16 -15.65
N ASN A 166 7.12 2.97 -16.25
CA ASN A 166 6.71 1.73 -16.87
C ASN A 166 7.22 1.53 -18.31
N GLY A 167 7.74 2.56 -18.97
CA GLY A 167 8.15 2.50 -20.38
C GLY A 167 7.00 2.65 -21.39
N SER A 168 5.86 3.21 -20.99
CA SER A 168 4.66 3.42 -21.81
C SER A 168 4.42 4.90 -22.17
N LEU A 169 5.48 5.70 -22.31
CA LEU A 169 5.37 7.13 -22.64
C LEU A 169 4.45 7.38 -23.83
N GLY A 170 3.52 8.32 -23.68
CA GLY A 170 2.48 8.62 -24.68
C GLY A 170 1.22 7.77 -24.56
N LYS A 171 1.17 6.77 -23.65
CA LYS A 171 -0.02 5.97 -23.36
C LYS A 171 -0.54 6.27 -21.95
N ASN A 172 -1.86 6.46 -21.82
CA ASN A 172 -2.48 6.80 -20.54
C ASN A 172 -2.94 5.59 -19.70
N ARG A 173 -2.99 4.38 -20.28
CA ARG A 173 -3.56 3.21 -19.61
C ARG A 173 -2.86 2.88 -18.29
N TYR A 174 -1.53 2.87 -18.29
CA TYR A 174 -0.75 2.54 -17.09
C TYR A 174 -0.82 3.67 -16.04
N PRO A 175 -0.59 4.96 -16.38
CA PRO A 175 -0.80 6.04 -15.43
C PRO A 175 -2.19 6.03 -14.80
N ALA A 176 -3.25 5.89 -15.60
CA ALA A 176 -4.62 5.83 -15.11
C ALA A 176 -4.84 4.66 -14.12
N LYS A 177 -4.22 3.50 -14.36
CA LYS A 177 -4.27 2.35 -13.44
C LYS A 177 -3.68 2.70 -12.07
N VAL A 178 -2.47 3.29 -12.05
CA VAL A 178 -1.79 3.65 -10.80
C VAL A 178 -2.56 4.75 -10.06
N ILE A 179 -3.02 5.79 -10.78
CA ILE A 179 -3.81 6.87 -10.20
C ILE A 179 -5.14 6.36 -9.65
N GLY A 180 -5.81 5.44 -10.35
CA GLY A 180 -7.01 4.78 -9.86
C GLY A 180 -6.74 4.04 -8.54
N PHE A 181 -5.68 3.24 -8.48
CA PHE A 181 -5.31 2.60 -7.22
C PHE A 181 -4.99 3.60 -6.11
N TRP A 182 -4.34 4.71 -6.44
CA TRP A 182 -4.06 5.75 -5.46
C TRP A 182 -5.37 6.33 -4.90
N GLN A 183 -6.31 6.72 -5.75
CA GLN A 183 -7.58 7.32 -5.34
C GLN A 183 -8.47 6.35 -4.58
N ASP A 184 -8.57 5.10 -5.06
CA ASP A 184 -9.54 4.13 -4.56
C ASP A 184 -9.06 3.41 -3.30
N PHE A 185 -7.75 3.21 -3.14
CA PHE A 185 -7.21 2.37 -2.07
C PHE A 185 -6.22 3.07 -1.15
N TRP A 186 -5.48 4.08 -1.59
CA TRP A 186 -4.33 4.58 -0.81
C TRP A 186 -4.43 6.04 -0.41
N TYR A 187 -5.35 6.80 -0.99
CA TYR A 187 -5.48 8.22 -0.71
C TYR A 187 -5.81 8.46 0.77
N VAL A 188 -5.07 9.39 1.36
CA VAL A 188 -5.32 9.95 2.69
C VAL A 188 -5.80 11.38 2.48
N LYS A 189 -6.97 11.72 3.02
CA LYS A 189 -7.48 13.09 2.97
C LYS A 189 -6.58 13.97 3.86
N PRO A 190 -6.11 15.12 3.37
CA PRO A 190 -5.44 16.09 4.22
C PRO A 190 -6.39 16.66 5.28
#